data_AF-A0A9E3TB59-F1
#
_entry.id   AF-A0A9E3TB59-F1
#
_cell.length_a   1.000
_cell.length_b   1.000
_cell.length_c   1.000
_cell.angle_alpha   90.00
_cell.angle_beta   90.00
_cell.angle_gamma   90.00
#
_symmetry.space_group_name_H-M   'P 1'
#
loop_
_entity.id
_entity.type
_entity.pdbx_description
1 polymer ?
#
loop_
_entity_poly.entity_id
_entity_poly.type
_entity_poly.pdbx_seq_one_letter_code
_entity_poly.pdbx_strand_id
1 'polypeptide(L)'
;MSARSRSRFALSVISVVSVIIAIPAVAQVALSSAGQVVVNNSPPKPVLVINGDGQAIPVVGRIVDTPKQAFNRWDHLNFGNGERIAGLDIYTVPAGKQLVLTHASISMSPPVGQKPSFRIAVVLSGELLAAHDLAPVATGPLGAGGAPGWIGSGPLNIYVDAGGIVQCDSVRDTDTGAAFGFCNVSGYLVDAP
;
A
#
# COMPACT_ATOMS: atom_id res chain seq x y z
N MET A 1 33.28 -30.11 46.70
CA MET A 1 33.06 -29.14 47.80
C MET A 1 32.44 -27.90 47.16
N SER A 2 31.12 -27.73 47.22
CA SER A 2 30.39 -26.92 48.23
C SER A 2 30.84 -25.44 48.17
N ALA A 3 30.01 -24.44 47.88
CA ALA A 3 28.74 -24.17 48.54
C ALA A 3 27.79 -23.27 47.71
N ARG A 4 26.50 -23.49 47.92
CA ARG A 4 25.37 -22.64 47.53
C ARG A 4 25.37 -21.34 48.34
N SER A 5 24.92 -20.23 47.75
CA SER A 5 24.36 -19.11 48.52
C SER A 5 23.12 -18.56 47.82
N ARG A 6 21.99 -18.74 48.50
CA ARG A 6 20.65 -18.23 48.16
C ARG A 6 20.46 -16.89 48.86
N SER A 7 19.88 -15.89 48.21
CA SER A 7 19.23 -14.76 48.90
C SER A 7 18.60 -13.80 47.89
N ARG A 8 17.40 -13.24 48.02
CA ARG A 8 16.21 -13.42 48.88
C ARG A 8 15.11 -12.66 48.11
N PHE A 9 13.99 -13.31 47.83
CA PHE A 9 12.78 -12.65 47.31
C PHE A 9 12.16 -11.81 48.43
N ALA A 10 12.06 -10.50 48.22
CA ALA A 10 11.28 -9.61 49.09
C ALA A 10 9.92 -9.36 48.43
N LEU A 11 8.87 -10.03 48.94
CA LEU A 11 7.48 -9.64 48.69
C LEU A 11 7.21 -8.34 49.45
N SER A 12 6.88 -7.27 48.74
CA SER A 12 6.32 -6.06 49.34
C SER A 12 4.83 -6.01 49.02
N VAL A 13 4.02 -6.28 50.04
CA VAL A 13 2.57 -6.08 50.07
C VAL A 13 2.32 -4.58 50.19
N ILE A 14 1.68 -3.95 49.21
CA ILE A 14 1.20 -2.57 49.35
C ILE A 14 -0.31 -2.53 49.09
N SER A 15 -0.97 -2.04 50.13
CA SER A 15 -2.40 -1.84 50.32
C SER A 15 -3.05 -1.05 49.19
N VAL A 16 -4.13 -1.57 48.62
CA VAL A 16 -4.99 -0.84 47.67
C VAL A 16 -6.00 -0.03 48.47
N VAL A 17 -5.80 1.29 48.52
CA VAL A 17 -6.78 2.25 49.04
C VAL A 17 -7.77 2.56 47.92
N SER A 18 -9.00 2.06 48.06
CA SER A 18 -10.12 2.34 47.16
C SER A 18 -10.59 3.78 47.35
N VAL A 19 -10.21 4.68 46.44
CA VAL A 19 -10.74 6.04 46.36
C VAL A 19 -12.01 6.01 45.50
N ILE A 20 -13.16 6.26 46.12
CA ILE A 20 -14.45 6.47 45.45
C ILE A 20 -14.43 7.90 44.88
N ILE A 21 -14.24 8.03 43.57
CA ILE A 21 -14.35 9.31 42.86
C ILE A 21 -15.81 9.49 42.46
N ALA A 22 -16.47 10.50 43.04
CA ALA A 22 -17.79 10.94 42.62
C ALA A 22 -17.69 11.60 41.23
N ILE A 23 -18.32 10.98 40.23
CA ILE A 23 -18.38 11.50 38.86
C ILE A 23 -19.53 12.54 38.82
N PRO A 24 -19.28 13.81 38.44
CA PRO A 24 -20.34 14.78 38.29
C PRO A 24 -21.27 14.38 37.13
N ALA A 25 -22.58 14.57 37.35
CA ALA A 25 -23.63 14.29 36.38
C ALA A 25 -23.37 15.03 35.06
N VAL A 26 -23.22 14.25 33.98
CA VAL A 26 -23.11 14.78 32.62
C VAL A 26 -24.47 15.35 32.22
N ALA A 27 -24.54 16.66 32.02
CA ALA A 27 -25.70 17.31 31.44
C ALA A 27 -25.89 16.77 30.00
N GLN A 28 -27.04 16.14 29.75
CA GLN A 28 -27.44 15.73 28.41
C GLN A 28 -27.74 16.98 27.58
N VAL A 29 -26.83 17.32 26.66
CA VAL A 29 -27.10 18.28 25.59
C VAL A 29 -28.16 17.67 24.68
N ALA A 30 -29.34 18.28 24.64
CA ALA A 30 -30.38 17.92 23.68
C ALA A 30 -29.84 18.16 22.27
N LEU A 31 -29.60 17.09 21.50
CA LEU A 31 -29.35 17.19 20.06
C LEU A 31 -30.62 17.74 19.41
N SER A 32 -30.53 18.94 18.85
CA SER A 32 -31.53 19.43 17.90
C SER A 32 -31.62 18.43 16.75
N SER A 33 -32.84 18.07 16.37
CA SER A 33 -33.10 17.19 15.24
C SER A 33 -32.63 17.85 13.94
N ALA A 34 -31.35 17.67 13.62
CA ALA A 34 -30.82 17.87 12.28
C ALA A 34 -31.65 16.98 11.34
N GLY A 35 -32.26 17.59 10.33
CA GLY A 35 -33.14 16.91 9.39
C GLY A 35 -32.51 15.60 8.91
N GLN A 36 -33.23 14.50 9.12
CA GLN A 36 -32.85 13.19 8.66
C GLN A 36 -32.75 13.23 7.13
N VAL A 37 -31.53 13.33 6.60
CA VAL A 37 -31.26 13.10 5.18
C VAL A 37 -31.43 11.61 4.95
N VAL A 38 -32.61 11.22 4.46
CA VAL A 38 -32.88 9.86 4.02
C VAL A 38 -32.08 9.63 2.73
N VAL A 39 -30.92 8.99 2.85
CA VAL A 39 -30.16 8.49 1.70
C VAL A 39 -30.90 7.26 1.17
N ASN A 40 -31.73 7.48 0.16
CA ASN A 40 -32.40 6.38 -0.53
C ASN A 40 -31.40 5.72 -1.49
N ASN A 41 -30.78 4.62 -1.07
CA ASN A 41 -29.88 3.76 -1.87
C ASN A 41 -30.65 2.97 -2.94
N SER A 42 -31.48 3.65 -3.73
CA SER A 42 -32.10 3.03 -4.91
C SER A 42 -31.03 2.80 -5.99
N PRO A 43 -31.06 1.68 -6.73
CA PRO A 43 -30.17 1.46 -7.86
C PRO A 43 -30.23 2.63 -8.85
N PRO A 44 -29.12 3.02 -9.50
CA PRO A 44 -29.12 4.05 -10.51
C PRO A 44 -30.16 3.71 -11.60
N LYS A 45 -31.18 4.55 -11.74
CA LYS A 45 -32.16 4.41 -12.82
C LYS A 45 -31.68 5.23 -14.02
N PRO A 46 -31.71 4.68 -15.23
CA PRO A 46 -31.42 5.46 -16.43
C PRO A 46 -32.44 6.60 -16.53
N VAL A 47 -31.93 7.84 -16.64
CA VAL A 47 -32.75 9.02 -16.88
C VAL A 47 -32.65 9.35 -18.36
N LEU A 48 -33.77 9.22 -19.07
CA LEU A 48 -33.88 9.70 -20.44
C LEU A 48 -34.09 11.22 -20.41
N VAL A 49 -33.10 11.98 -20.87
CA VAL A 49 -33.22 13.42 -21.08
C VAL A 49 -33.67 13.63 -22.52
N ILE A 50 -34.93 14.01 -22.72
CA ILE A 50 -35.44 14.44 -24.02
C ILE A 50 -35.26 15.95 -24.10
N ASN A 51 -34.30 16.41 -24.92
CA ASN A 51 -34.20 17.83 -25.23
C ASN A 51 -35.29 18.18 -26.24
N GLY A 52 -36.22 19.04 -25.84
CA GLY A 52 -37.18 19.66 -26.77
C GLY A 52 -36.48 20.64 -27.70
N ASP A 53 -37.02 20.75 -28.91
CA ASP A 53 -36.48 21.52 -30.03
C ASP A 53 -36.36 23.01 -29.67
N GLY A 54 -35.20 23.46 -29.19
CA GLY A 54 -34.89 24.90 -29.16
C GLY A 54 -34.00 25.44 -28.05
N GLN A 55 -33.66 24.67 -27.00
CA GLN A 55 -32.75 25.13 -25.95
C GLN A 55 -31.76 24.02 -25.57
N ALA A 56 -30.46 24.28 -25.74
CA ALA A 56 -29.42 23.42 -25.19
C ALA A 56 -29.43 23.57 -23.67
N ILE A 57 -30.06 22.61 -22.98
CA ILE A 57 -29.97 22.53 -21.52
C ILE A 57 -28.57 22.02 -21.19
N PRO A 58 -27.71 22.78 -20.48
CA PRO A 58 -26.44 22.26 -20.02
C PRO A 58 -26.73 21.13 -19.02
N VAL A 59 -26.57 19.89 -19.48
CA VAL A 59 -26.56 18.73 -18.60
C VAL A 59 -25.28 18.84 -17.78
N VAL A 60 -25.40 19.38 -16.57
CA VAL A 60 -24.36 19.25 -15.54
C VAL A 60 -24.41 17.80 -15.07
N GLY A 61 -23.92 16.90 -15.91
CA GLY A 61 -23.65 15.53 -15.53
C GLY A 61 -22.56 15.58 -14.49
N ARG A 62 -22.93 15.51 -13.21
CA ARG A 62 -21.98 15.15 -12.17
C ARG A 62 -21.56 13.73 -12.49
N ILE A 63 -20.42 13.56 -13.17
CA ILE A 63 -19.73 12.28 -13.23
C ILE A 63 -19.42 11.97 -11.77
N VAL A 64 -20.22 11.08 -11.19
CA VAL A 64 -19.96 10.56 -9.86
C VAL A 64 -18.73 9.70 -10.05
N ASP A 65 -17.58 10.17 -9.55
CA ASP A 65 -16.37 9.36 -9.50
C ASP A 65 -16.74 7.98 -8.97
N THR A 66 -16.47 6.95 -9.78
CA THR A 66 -16.62 5.56 -9.33
C THR A 66 -15.91 5.41 -8.00
N PRO A 67 -16.52 4.74 -6.99
CA PRO A 67 -15.92 4.60 -5.67
C PRO A 67 -14.49 4.08 -5.78
N LYS A 68 -13.51 4.90 -5.39
CA LYS A 68 -12.10 4.52 -5.38
C LYS A 68 -11.82 3.73 -4.10
N GLN A 69 -11.42 2.47 -4.26
CA GLN A 69 -10.98 1.66 -3.13
C GLN A 69 -9.46 1.77 -2.99
N ALA A 70 -8.99 2.33 -1.89
CA ALA A 70 -7.56 2.47 -1.63
C ALA A 70 -6.83 1.12 -1.69
N PHE A 71 -5.64 1.12 -2.28
CA PHE A 71 -4.78 -0.04 -2.45
C PHE A 71 -3.36 0.27 -2.00
N ASN A 72 -2.78 -0.62 -1.21
CA ASN A 72 -1.38 -0.60 -0.79
C ASN A 72 -0.91 -2.04 -0.59
N ARG A 73 0.21 -2.40 -1.20
CA ARG A 73 0.85 -3.71 -1.05
C ARG A 73 2.35 -3.54 -0.94
N TRP A 74 2.92 -4.37 -0.08
CA TRP A 74 4.35 -4.43 0.18
C TRP A 74 4.76 -5.89 0.30
N ASP A 75 5.89 -6.24 -0.29
CA ASP A 75 6.46 -7.58 -0.18
C ASP A 75 7.98 -7.59 -0.44
N HIS A 76 8.61 -8.74 -0.24
CA HIS A 76 10.05 -8.95 -0.25
C HIS A 76 10.57 -9.30 -1.64
N LEU A 77 11.63 -8.61 -2.06
CA LEU A 77 12.35 -8.89 -3.29
C LEU A 77 13.73 -9.45 -2.95
N ASN A 78 14.00 -10.69 -3.34
CA ASN A 78 15.19 -11.43 -2.92
C ASN A 78 16.05 -11.83 -4.11
N PHE A 79 17.37 -11.74 -3.95
CA PHE A 79 18.34 -12.37 -4.83
C PHE A 79 19.00 -13.52 -4.11
N GLY A 80 18.93 -14.71 -4.71
CA GLY A 80 19.83 -15.80 -4.42
C GLY A 80 21.26 -15.51 -4.88
N ASN A 81 22.23 -16.22 -4.29
CA ASN A 81 23.59 -16.21 -4.80
C ASN A 81 23.62 -16.86 -6.20
N GLY A 82 24.23 -16.20 -7.19
CA GLY A 82 24.23 -16.63 -8.59
C GLY A 82 23.11 -16.02 -9.43
N GLU A 83 22.19 -15.25 -8.84
CA GLU A 83 21.08 -14.63 -9.57
C GLU A 83 21.41 -13.17 -9.95
N ARG A 84 21.13 -12.78 -11.20
CA ARG A 84 21.29 -11.39 -11.67
C ARG A 84 19.98 -10.61 -11.74
N ILE A 85 18.85 -11.31 -11.73
CA ILE A 85 17.51 -10.77 -11.88
C ILE A 85 16.66 -11.35 -10.76
N ALA A 86 15.91 -10.49 -10.07
CA ALA A 86 14.87 -10.88 -9.14
C ALA A 86 13.56 -10.26 -9.61
N GLY A 87 12.50 -11.05 -9.64
CA GLY A 87 11.13 -10.61 -9.96
C GLY A 87 10.18 -11.03 -8.85
N LEU A 88 9.16 -10.21 -8.62
CA LEU A 88 8.14 -10.43 -7.61
C LEU A 88 6.76 -10.02 -8.13
N ASP A 89 5.85 -10.99 -8.23
CA ASP A 89 4.44 -10.75 -8.51
C ASP A 89 3.77 -10.18 -7.26
N ILE A 90 3.58 -8.86 -7.20
CA ILE A 90 3.09 -8.20 -5.97
C ILE A 90 1.56 -8.25 -5.86
N TYR A 91 0.85 -8.25 -6.99
CA TYR A 91 -0.61 -8.24 -7.01
C TYR A 91 -1.18 -8.60 -8.38
N THR A 92 -2.21 -9.46 -8.38
CA THR A 92 -3.06 -9.70 -9.56
C THR A 92 -4.36 -8.92 -9.42
N VAL A 93 -4.72 -8.14 -10.43
CA VAL A 93 -5.95 -7.35 -10.44
C VAL A 93 -7.17 -8.29 -10.58
N PRO A 94 -8.13 -8.26 -9.65
CA PRO A 94 -9.29 -9.15 -9.71
C PRO A 94 -10.23 -8.77 -10.88
N ALA A 95 -11.05 -9.74 -11.30
CA ALA A 95 -12.08 -9.53 -12.32
C ALA A 95 -13.05 -8.39 -11.95
N GLY A 96 -13.48 -7.61 -12.94
CA GLY A 96 -14.39 -6.47 -12.77
C GLY A 96 -13.75 -5.26 -12.09
N LYS A 97 -12.42 -5.25 -11.92
CA LYS A 97 -11.67 -4.11 -11.38
C LYS A 97 -10.57 -3.68 -12.34
N GLN A 98 -10.22 -2.41 -12.25
CA GLN A 98 -8.98 -1.87 -12.79
C GLN A 98 -8.18 -1.26 -11.63
N LEU A 99 -6.88 -1.54 -11.58
CA LEU A 99 -5.97 -0.93 -10.62
C LEU A 99 -5.28 0.28 -11.24
N VAL A 100 -5.34 1.42 -10.56
CA VAL A 100 -4.55 2.60 -10.90
C VAL A 100 -3.41 2.71 -9.91
N LEU A 101 -2.18 2.45 -10.36
CA LEU A 101 -0.97 2.63 -9.57
C LEU A 101 -0.54 4.10 -9.62
N THR A 102 -0.44 4.72 -8.46
CA THR A 102 -0.08 6.13 -8.30
C THR A 102 1.32 6.35 -7.77
N HIS A 103 1.90 5.33 -7.14
CA HIS A 103 3.25 5.42 -6.59
C HIS A 103 3.84 4.02 -6.42
N ALA A 104 5.15 3.91 -6.60
CA ALA A 104 5.90 2.73 -6.20
C ALA A 104 7.26 3.12 -5.61
N SER A 105 7.77 2.24 -4.76
CA SER A 105 9.16 2.29 -4.32
C SER A 105 9.75 0.88 -4.22
N ILE A 106 11.02 0.77 -4.57
CA ILE A 106 11.83 -0.43 -4.37
C ILE A 106 13.04 -0.02 -3.56
N SER A 107 13.35 -0.78 -2.52
CA SER A 107 14.55 -0.61 -1.72
C SER A 107 15.33 -1.91 -1.67
N MET A 108 16.66 -1.84 -1.69
CA MET A 108 17.49 -3.05 -1.68
C MET A 108 18.87 -2.80 -1.08
N SER A 109 19.42 -3.81 -0.42
CA SER A 109 20.80 -3.82 0.07
C SER A 109 21.59 -4.95 -0.61
N PRO A 110 22.15 -4.73 -1.80
CA PRO A 110 23.01 -5.71 -2.44
C PRO A 110 24.42 -5.71 -1.79
N PRO A 111 25.21 -6.78 -2.01
CA PRO A 111 26.61 -6.82 -1.61
C PRO A 111 27.41 -5.58 -2.06
N VAL A 112 28.44 -5.24 -1.28
CA VAL A 112 29.27 -4.04 -1.51
C VAL A 112 29.84 -4.04 -2.93
N GLY A 113 29.73 -2.88 -3.60
CA GLY A 113 30.23 -2.67 -4.96
C GLY A 113 29.21 -2.97 -6.06
N GLN A 114 28.08 -3.59 -5.73
CA GLN A 114 27.02 -3.85 -6.71
C GLN A 114 26.05 -2.69 -6.84
N LYS A 115 25.54 -2.50 -8.07
CA LYS A 115 24.55 -1.48 -8.40
C LYS A 115 23.29 -2.13 -8.94
N PRO A 116 22.14 -1.93 -8.29
CA PRO A 116 20.88 -2.42 -8.79
C PRO A 116 20.20 -1.42 -9.73
N SER A 117 19.32 -1.91 -10.58
CA SER A 117 18.28 -1.16 -11.30
C SER A 117 16.91 -1.64 -10.88
N PHE A 118 15.92 -0.76 -10.81
CA PHE A 118 14.58 -1.09 -10.32
C PHE A 118 13.53 -0.81 -11.39
N ARG A 119 12.53 -1.69 -11.49
CA ARG A 119 11.43 -1.57 -12.46
C ARG A 119 10.11 -2.03 -11.85
N ILE A 120 9.04 -1.34 -12.21
CA ILE A 120 7.67 -1.82 -12.05
C ILE A 120 7.17 -2.27 -13.40
N ALA A 121 6.75 -3.51 -13.51
CA ALA A 121 6.23 -4.11 -14.74
C ALA A 121 4.76 -4.48 -14.57
N VAL A 122 4.05 -4.51 -15.70
CA VAL A 122 2.68 -5.02 -15.79
C VAL A 122 2.68 -6.13 -16.81
N VAL A 123 2.26 -7.32 -16.39
CA VAL A 123 2.17 -8.51 -17.24
C VAL A 123 0.72 -8.95 -17.34
N LEU A 124 0.26 -9.25 -18.55
CA LEU A 124 -1.05 -9.83 -18.79
C LEU A 124 -0.88 -11.04 -19.71
N SER A 125 -1.43 -12.18 -19.30
CA SER A 125 -1.32 -13.43 -20.07
C SER A 125 0.12 -13.82 -20.43
N GLY A 126 1.08 -13.48 -19.58
CA GLY A 126 2.51 -13.75 -19.77
C GLY A 126 3.27 -12.74 -20.63
N GLU A 127 2.59 -11.72 -21.17
CA GLU A 127 3.21 -10.67 -21.98
C GLU A 127 3.44 -9.38 -21.16
N LEU A 128 4.61 -8.76 -21.33
CA LEU A 128 4.93 -7.46 -20.74
C LEU A 128 4.16 -6.36 -21.47
N LEU A 129 3.17 -5.76 -20.80
CA LEU A 129 2.36 -4.67 -21.36
C LEU A 129 2.95 -3.29 -21.09
N ALA A 130 3.50 -3.08 -19.89
CA ALA A 130 4.06 -1.81 -19.49
C ALA A 130 5.24 -2.03 -18.53
N ALA A 131 6.20 -1.12 -18.58
CA ALA A 131 7.32 -1.08 -17.65
C ALA A 131 7.64 0.37 -17.29
N HIS A 132 7.99 0.62 -16.03
CA HIS A 132 8.43 1.91 -15.53
C HIS A 132 9.68 1.73 -14.68
N ASP A 133 10.80 2.27 -15.14
CA ASP A 133 12.06 2.21 -14.43
C ASP A 133 12.08 3.25 -13.30
N LEU A 134 12.45 2.82 -12.09
CA LEU A 134 12.64 3.70 -10.94
C LEU A 134 14.13 3.98 -10.79
N ALA A 135 14.53 5.25 -10.92
CA ALA A 135 15.92 5.66 -10.78
C ALA A 135 16.45 5.33 -9.37
N PRO A 136 17.41 4.39 -9.23
CA PRO A 136 17.96 4.02 -7.94
C PRO A 136 18.88 5.12 -7.41
N VAL A 137 18.70 5.50 -6.16
CA VAL A 137 19.56 6.43 -5.44
C VAL A 137 20.25 5.66 -4.31
N ALA A 138 21.57 5.74 -4.26
CA ALA A 138 22.34 5.18 -3.15
C ALA A 138 21.97 5.90 -1.85
N THR A 139 21.70 5.13 -0.82
CA THR A 139 21.41 5.61 0.53
C THR A 139 22.46 5.11 1.51
N GLY A 140 22.37 5.54 2.76
CA GLY A 140 23.07 4.86 3.85
C GLY A 140 22.66 3.38 3.97
N PRO A 141 23.30 2.64 4.88
CA PRO A 141 22.93 1.25 5.15
C PRO A 141 21.44 1.11 5.49
N LEU A 142 20.76 0.18 4.82
CA LEU A 142 19.41 -0.22 5.19
C LEU A 142 19.53 -1.23 6.34
N GLY A 143 19.45 -0.73 7.59
CA GLY A 143 19.61 -1.51 8.82
C GLY A 143 20.92 -1.25 9.57
N ALA A 144 21.11 -1.93 10.70
CA ALA A 144 22.27 -1.70 11.57
C ALA A 144 23.56 -2.29 10.96
N GLY A 145 24.31 -1.47 10.23
CA GLY A 145 25.71 -1.75 9.84
C GLY A 145 25.93 -2.51 8.53
N GLY A 146 24.96 -2.53 7.62
CA GLY A 146 25.04 -3.24 6.33
C GLY A 146 25.73 -2.47 5.18
N ALA A 147 25.78 -3.11 4.01
CA ALA A 147 26.17 -2.51 2.74
C ALA A 147 25.29 -1.29 2.39
N PRO A 148 25.74 -0.39 1.49
CA PRO A 148 24.92 0.74 1.05
C PRO A 148 23.57 0.27 0.53
N GLY A 149 22.51 0.88 1.05
CA GLY A 149 21.18 0.69 0.50
C GLY A 149 21.01 1.42 -0.82
N TRP A 150 20.01 1.01 -1.56
CA TRP A 150 19.54 1.68 -2.76
C TRP A 150 18.03 1.81 -2.68
N ILE A 151 17.50 2.99 -3.01
CA ILE A 151 16.06 3.23 -3.06
C ILE A 151 15.73 3.88 -4.40
N GLY A 152 14.79 3.31 -5.13
CA GLY A 152 14.09 3.97 -6.23
C GLY A 152 12.65 4.22 -5.79
N SER A 153 12.16 5.44 -5.98
CA SER A 153 10.80 5.81 -5.58
C SER A 153 10.29 6.88 -6.54
N GLY A 154 9.03 6.75 -6.96
CA GLY A 154 8.46 7.72 -7.87
C GLY A 154 6.93 7.67 -7.97
N PRO A 155 6.30 8.79 -8.34
CA PRO A 155 4.90 8.80 -8.73
C PRO A 155 4.73 8.01 -10.03
N LEU A 156 3.61 7.30 -10.13
CA LEU A 156 3.22 6.52 -11.29
C LEU A 156 1.83 6.96 -11.78
N ASN A 157 1.53 6.63 -13.03
CA ASN A 157 0.17 6.69 -13.54
C ASN A 157 -0.06 5.48 -14.47
N ILE A 158 -0.04 4.29 -13.88
CA ILE A 158 -0.18 3.03 -14.61
C ILE A 158 -1.57 2.45 -14.34
N TYR A 159 -2.27 2.11 -15.41
CA TYR A 159 -3.57 1.47 -15.38
C TYR A 159 -3.38 -0.01 -15.68
N VAL A 160 -3.92 -0.87 -14.82
CA VAL A 160 -3.79 -2.32 -14.92
C VAL A 160 -5.18 -2.93 -14.94
N ASP A 161 -5.51 -3.54 -16.06
CA ASP A 161 -6.80 -4.19 -16.27
C ASP A 161 -6.89 -5.51 -15.50
N ALA A 162 -8.12 -6.01 -15.35
CA ALA A 162 -8.40 -7.29 -14.71
C ALA A 162 -7.54 -8.44 -15.27
N GLY A 163 -7.01 -9.27 -14.38
CA GLY A 163 -6.07 -10.35 -14.73
C GLY A 163 -4.62 -9.89 -14.93
N GLY A 164 -4.37 -8.58 -15.02
CA GLY A 164 -3.03 -8.03 -15.06
C GLY A 164 -2.31 -8.25 -13.74
N ILE A 165 -1.01 -8.56 -13.83
CA ILE A 165 -0.11 -8.79 -12.71
C ILE A 165 0.83 -7.59 -12.63
N VAL A 166 0.86 -6.94 -11.47
CA VAL A 166 1.89 -5.96 -11.14
C VAL A 166 3.11 -6.75 -10.66
N GLN A 167 4.26 -6.46 -11.27
CA GLN A 167 5.54 -7.07 -10.95
C GLN A 167 6.54 -6.00 -10.51
N CYS A 168 7.36 -6.34 -9.53
CA CYS A 168 8.54 -5.56 -9.16
C CYS A 168 9.79 -6.33 -9.57
N ASP A 169 10.61 -5.70 -10.39
CA ASP A 169 11.85 -6.28 -10.87
C ASP A 169 13.05 -5.50 -10.36
N SER A 170 14.12 -6.24 -10.10
CA SER A 170 15.44 -5.67 -9.88
C SER A 170 16.48 -6.45 -10.68
N VAL A 171 17.47 -5.74 -11.19
CA VAL A 171 18.63 -6.34 -11.86
C VAL A 171 19.88 -5.78 -11.20
N ARG A 172 20.91 -6.60 -11.06
CA ARG A 172 22.22 -6.18 -10.54
C ARG A 172 23.35 -6.47 -11.52
N ASP A 173 24.43 -5.71 -11.39
CA ASP A 173 25.60 -5.76 -12.27
C ASP A 173 26.51 -6.98 -12.07
N THR A 174 26.44 -7.65 -10.92
CA THR A 174 27.10 -8.95 -10.65
C THR A 174 26.18 -9.89 -9.87
N ASP A 175 26.44 -11.20 -9.91
CA ASP A 175 25.60 -12.27 -9.33
C ASP A 175 26.13 -12.81 -7.99
N THR A 176 27.23 -12.27 -7.48
CA THR A 176 27.85 -12.75 -6.24
C THR A 176 27.05 -12.33 -5.01
N GLY A 177 26.84 -13.24 -4.07
CA GLY A 177 26.17 -12.98 -2.79
C GLY A 177 24.66 -12.88 -2.89
N ALA A 178 23.98 -13.05 -1.76
CA ALA A 178 22.54 -12.82 -1.66
C ALA A 178 22.25 -11.32 -1.44
N ALA A 179 21.11 -10.85 -1.93
CA ALA A 179 20.61 -9.51 -1.64
C ALA A 179 19.15 -9.61 -1.21
N PHE A 180 18.72 -8.66 -0.39
CA PHE A 180 17.36 -8.59 0.11
C PHE A 180 16.87 -7.15 -0.02
N GLY A 181 15.59 -7.03 -0.35
CA GLY A 181 14.93 -5.77 -0.59
C GLY A 181 13.44 -5.87 -0.42
N PHE A 182 12.78 -4.76 -0.68
CA PHE A 182 11.36 -4.59 -0.53
C PHE A 182 10.78 -3.84 -1.71
N CYS A 183 9.63 -4.26 -2.18
CA CYS A 183 8.80 -3.50 -3.10
C CYS A 183 7.55 -3.00 -2.39
N ASN A 184 7.17 -1.75 -2.62
CA ASN A 184 5.92 -1.16 -2.17
C ASN A 184 5.21 -0.51 -3.35
N VAL A 185 3.93 -0.81 -3.53
CA VAL A 185 3.07 -0.20 -4.55
C VAL A 185 1.80 0.32 -3.90
N SER A 186 1.37 1.51 -4.32
CA SER A 186 0.14 2.12 -3.81
C SER A 186 -0.66 2.80 -4.92
N GLY A 187 -1.96 2.86 -4.69
CA GLY A 187 -2.91 3.29 -5.69
C GLY A 187 -4.35 3.09 -5.23
N TYR A 188 -5.23 2.83 -6.19
CA TYR A 188 -6.62 2.53 -5.91
C TYR A 188 -7.24 1.64 -6.99
N LEU A 189 -8.20 0.82 -6.59
CA LEU A 189 -9.05 0.04 -7.48
C LEU A 189 -10.30 0.85 -7.84
N VAL A 190 -10.73 0.74 -9.08
CA VAL A 190 -12.02 1.22 -9.58
C VAL A 190 -12.80 0.06 -10.19
N ASP A 191 -14.13 0.16 -10.18
CA ASP A 191 -14.96 -0.76 -10.94
C ASP A 191 -14.71 -0.56 -12.44
N ALA A 192 -14.43 -1.66 -13.13
CA ALA A 192 -14.28 -1.70 -14.58
C ALA A 192 -15.37 -2.63 -15.16
N PRO A 193 -16.05 -2.20 -16.24
CA PRO A 193 -17.11 -2.99 -16.86
C PRO A 193 -16.61 -4.32 -17.45
#